data_AF-A0A1F8QA96-F1
#
_entry.id   AF-A0A1F8QA96-F1
#
_cell.length_a   1.000
_cell.length_b   1.000
_cell.length_c   1.000
_cell.angle_alpha   90.00
_cell.angle_beta   90.00
_cell.angle_gamma   90.00
#
_symmetry.space_group_name_H-M   'P 1'
#
loop_
_entity.id
_entity.type
_entity.pdbx_description
1 polymer ?
#
loop_
_entity_poly.entity_id
_entity_poly.type
_entity_poly.pdbx_seq_one_letter_code
_entity_poly.pdbx_strand_id
1 'polypeptide(L)'
;MRLLSFYLSSILLLFGSFLMTACSNAVVPAPESFTPQPVVTALITKPTEPAETAAASEAASAMQPAAPTSPAPTLSQATCTLTPSDMLGPFYTPGAPQRDQVGTGYVLTGVVRSGLDCSPIPGAQIDFWLAGPSGDYGDDWRAVTFSAADGFYRFESHPPPPYAGRPAHIHILVSTPGYQTLVTQHYPSQGSSQAAFDLVLSPSP
;
A
#
# COMPACT_ATOMS: atom_id res chain seq x y z
N MET A 1 20.72 62.88 45.16
CA MET A 1 20.00 62.31 43.99
C MET A 1 20.32 60.82 43.99
N ARG A 2 19.46 59.85 44.32
CA ARG A 2 18.00 59.74 44.48
C ARG A 2 17.70 58.84 45.70
N LEU A 3 16.55 59.09 46.33
CA LEU A 3 16.08 58.49 47.58
C LEU A 3 15.57 57.05 47.42
N LEU A 4 15.73 56.29 48.51
CA LEU A 4 14.94 55.11 48.89
C LEU A 4 13.45 55.47 49.05
N SER A 5 12.54 54.56 48.70
CA SER A 5 11.24 54.42 49.37
C SER A 5 10.68 53.01 49.16
N PHE A 6 10.63 52.26 50.26
CA PHE A 6 9.68 51.19 50.52
C PHE A 6 8.27 51.80 50.62
N TYR A 7 7.22 51.09 50.18
CA TYR A 7 6.05 50.71 51.00
C TYR A 7 4.87 50.15 50.15
N LEU A 8 4.39 48.99 50.62
CA LEU A 8 2.99 48.53 50.76
C LEU A 8 2.06 48.22 49.56
N SER A 9 1.64 46.94 49.57
CA SER A 9 0.25 46.44 49.55
C SER A 9 -0.81 47.19 48.76
N SER A 10 -1.42 46.47 47.81
CA SER A 10 -2.83 46.08 47.92
C SER A 10 -3.18 45.00 46.89
N ILE A 11 -3.57 43.84 47.43
CA ILE A 11 -4.33 42.80 46.76
C ILE A 11 -5.64 43.43 46.26
N LEU A 12 -5.91 43.35 44.96
CA LEU A 12 -7.27 43.52 44.43
C LEU A 12 -7.65 42.25 43.65
N LEU A 13 -8.39 41.40 44.36
CA LEU A 13 -9.16 40.30 43.80
C LEU A 13 -10.20 40.87 42.82
N LEU A 14 -9.95 40.74 41.53
CA LEU A 14 -11.00 40.89 40.52
C LEU A 14 -11.65 39.52 40.32
N PHE A 15 -12.70 39.29 41.10
CA PHE A 15 -13.76 38.33 40.81
C PHE A 15 -14.62 38.87 39.66
N GLY A 16 -15.01 37.99 38.74
CA GLY A 16 -16.04 38.23 37.72
C GLY A 16 -15.45 38.51 36.34
N SER A 17 -15.74 37.77 35.27
CA SER A 17 -17.00 37.09 34.97
C SER A 17 -16.73 35.87 34.10
N PHE A 18 -17.20 34.72 34.55
CA PHE A 18 -17.28 33.48 33.79
C PHE A 18 -18.42 33.67 32.76
N LEU A 19 -18.09 34.06 31.52
CA LEU A 19 -19.06 33.99 30.44
C LEU A 19 -19.27 32.52 30.11
N MET A 20 -20.40 31.98 30.55
CA MET A 20 -20.98 30.74 30.03
C MET A 20 -21.27 30.93 28.54
N THR A 21 -20.33 30.53 27.69
CA THR A 21 -20.59 30.34 26.26
C THR A 21 -21.54 29.16 26.14
N ALA A 22 -22.79 29.45 25.77
CA ALA A 22 -23.82 28.47 25.51
C ALA A 22 -23.36 27.46 24.46
N CYS A 23 -23.46 26.17 24.76
CA CYS A 23 -23.37 25.10 23.79
C CYS A 23 -24.56 25.23 22.83
N SER A 24 -24.32 25.72 21.61
CA SER A 24 -25.26 25.53 20.51
C SER A 24 -25.34 24.03 20.21
N ASN A 25 -26.49 23.43 20.48
CA ASN A 25 -26.83 22.10 19.98
C ASN A 25 -26.84 22.15 18.46
N ALA A 26 -25.76 21.65 17.84
CA ALA A 26 -25.79 21.32 16.43
C ALA A 26 -26.80 20.19 16.24
N VAL A 27 -27.92 20.52 15.57
CA VAL A 27 -28.86 19.52 15.07
C VAL A 27 -28.10 18.67 14.07
N VAL A 28 -27.84 17.41 14.42
CA VAL A 28 -27.29 16.42 13.48
C VAL A 28 -28.38 16.13 12.45
N PRO A 29 -28.18 16.41 11.15
CA PRO A 29 -29.13 16.03 10.13
C PRO A 29 -29.22 14.50 10.06
N ALA A 30 -30.44 13.97 9.93
CA ALA A 30 -30.70 12.55 9.76
C ALA A 30 -29.97 12.01 8.52
N PRO A 31 -29.46 10.76 8.53
CA PRO A 31 -28.84 10.17 7.35
C PRO A 31 -29.88 10.07 6.24
N GLU A 32 -29.61 10.72 5.10
CA GLU A 32 -30.44 10.57 3.91
C GLU A 32 -30.44 9.11 3.47
N SER A 33 -31.63 8.53 3.39
CA SER A 33 -31.85 7.18 2.87
C SER A 33 -31.41 7.13 1.41
N PHE A 34 -30.29 6.47 1.15
CA PHE A 34 -29.76 6.26 -0.18
C PHE A 34 -30.69 5.30 -0.94
N THR A 35 -31.55 5.85 -1.80
CA THR A 35 -32.35 5.07 -2.74
C THR A 35 -31.42 4.48 -3.81
N PRO A 36 -31.38 3.14 -4.02
CA PRO A 36 -30.59 2.56 -5.08
C PRO A 36 -31.13 3.01 -6.45
N GLN A 37 -30.26 3.60 -7.25
CA GLN A 37 -30.51 3.88 -8.67
C GLN A 37 -30.69 2.56 -9.44
N PRO A 38 -31.61 2.48 -10.42
CA PRO A 38 -31.74 1.28 -11.23
C PRO A 38 -30.47 1.08 -12.08
N VAL A 39 -29.82 -0.08 -11.88
CA VAL A 39 -28.71 -0.53 -12.71
C VAL A 39 -29.26 -0.78 -14.11
N VAL A 40 -28.90 0.08 -15.07
CA VAL A 40 -29.12 -0.18 -16.49
C VAL A 40 -28.20 -1.30 -16.93
N THR A 41 -28.75 -2.52 -17.03
CA THR A 41 -28.09 -3.69 -17.62
C THR A 41 -27.87 -3.42 -19.10
N ALA A 42 -26.66 -3.00 -19.48
CA ALA A 42 -26.23 -3.00 -20.87
C ALA A 42 -26.02 -4.45 -21.32
N LEU A 43 -26.95 -4.97 -22.13
CA LEU A 43 -26.82 -6.23 -22.86
C LEU A 43 -25.73 -6.07 -23.92
N ILE A 44 -24.53 -6.59 -23.66
CA ILE A 44 -23.49 -6.73 -24.67
C ILE A 44 -23.80 -8.01 -25.47
N THR A 45 -24.42 -7.82 -26.63
CA THR A 45 -24.58 -8.85 -27.67
C THR A 45 -23.22 -9.23 -28.24
N LYS A 46 -22.88 -10.51 -28.14
CA LYS A 46 -21.75 -11.17 -28.81
C LYS A 46 -21.92 -11.10 -30.33
N PRO A 47 -20.93 -10.63 -31.10
CA PRO A 47 -20.94 -10.78 -32.55
C PRO A 47 -20.79 -12.25 -32.93
N THR A 48 -21.78 -12.76 -33.65
CA THR A 48 -21.79 -14.05 -34.34
C THR A 48 -21.00 -13.91 -35.63
N GLU A 49 -19.89 -14.64 -35.74
CA GLU A 49 -19.16 -14.81 -36.99
C GLU A 49 -19.78 -15.98 -37.77
N PRO A 50 -20.13 -15.81 -39.07
CA PRO A 50 -20.77 -16.86 -39.84
C PRO A 50 -19.77 -17.91 -40.31
N ALA A 51 -20.22 -19.16 -40.27
CA ALA A 51 -19.56 -20.30 -40.87
C ALA A 51 -19.61 -20.22 -42.40
N GLU A 52 -18.48 -20.42 -43.06
CA GLU A 52 -18.39 -20.70 -44.50
C GLU A 52 -17.77 -22.09 -44.69
N THR A 53 -18.47 -22.93 -45.46
CA THR A 53 -18.22 -24.36 -45.61
C THR A 53 -17.61 -24.66 -46.98
N ALA A 54 -16.51 -25.42 -46.95
CA ALA A 54 -16.00 -26.41 -47.92
C ALA A 54 -15.65 -26.01 -49.37
N ALA A 55 -14.44 -26.40 -49.81
CA ALA A 55 -14.23 -27.44 -50.83
C ALA A 55 -12.73 -27.79 -50.97
N ALA A 56 -12.46 -29.06 -51.30
CA ALA A 56 -11.16 -29.71 -51.37
C ALA A 56 -10.45 -29.56 -52.74
N SER A 57 -9.11 -29.77 -52.77
CA SER A 57 -8.41 -30.51 -53.83
C SER A 57 -6.97 -30.86 -53.42
N GLU A 58 -6.59 -32.12 -53.64
CA GLU A 58 -5.24 -32.66 -53.55
C GLU A 58 -4.29 -32.11 -54.64
N ALA A 59 -2.97 -32.05 -54.36
CA ALA A 59 -1.92 -32.64 -55.20
C ALA A 59 -0.49 -32.44 -54.63
N ALA A 60 0.22 -33.57 -54.50
CA ALA A 60 1.64 -33.80 -54.78
C ALA A 60 2.77 -33.03 -54.06
N SER A 61 3.41 -33.75 -53.12
CA SER A 61 4.85 -34.09 -53.08
C SER A 61 5.90 -33.04 -53.48
N ALA A 62 6.64 -32.54 -52.48
CA ALA A 62 8.09 -32.36 -52.59
C ALA A 62 8.76 -32.61 -51.23
N MET A 63 9.65 -33.60 -51.20
CA MET A 63 10.58 -33.89 -50.12
C MET A 63 11.51 -32.69 -49.90
N GLN A 64 11.37 -32.00 -48.77
CA GLN A 64 12.24 -30.89 -48.39
C GLN A 64 13.32 -31.43 -47.43
N PRO A 65 14.62 -31.22 -47.69
CA PRO A 65 15.67 -31.72 -46.82
C PRO A 65 15.58 -31.05 -45.43
N ALA A 66 15.79 -31.86 -44.40
CA ALA A 66 15.75 -31.43 -43.00
C ALA A 66 16.69 -30.23 -42.77
N ALA A 67 16.10 -29.11 -42.36
CA ALA A 67 16.85 -27.98 -41.82
C ALA A 67 17.59 -28.43 -40.54
N PRO A 68 18.80 -27.92 -40.25
CA PRO A 68 19.47 -28.20 -39.00
C PRO A 68 18.60 -27.69 -37.85
N THR A 69 18.22 -28.58 -36.94
CA THR A 69 17.62 -28.25 -35.65
C THR A 69 18.52 -27.26 -34.93
N SER A 70 18.18 -25.98 -34.99
CA SER A 70 18.73 -25.00 -34.04
C SER A 70 18.32 -25.44 -32.64
N PRO A 71 19.26 -25.51 -31.68
CA PRO A 71 18.88 -25.75 -30.29
C PRO A 71 17.89 -24.66 -29.87
N ALA A 72 16.77 -25.07 -29.27
CA ALA A 72 15.80 -24.15 -28.71
C ALA A 72 16.51 -23.22 -27.70
N PRO A 73 16.19 -21.92 -27.67
CA PRO A 73 16.79 -21.02 -26.69
C PRO A 73 16.43 -21.54 -25.30
N THR A 74 17.45 -21.90 -24.52
CA THR A 74 17.29 -22.09 -23.08
C THR A 74 16.86 -20.74 -22.52
N LEU A 75 15.61 -20.66 -22.07
CA LEU A 75 15.12 -19.50 -21.32
C LEU A 75 16.01 -19.37 -20.08
N SER A 76 16.90 -18.37 -20.09
CA SER A 76 17.61 -17.95 -18.88
C SER A 76 16.54 -17.63 -17.86
N GLN A 77 16.52 -18.37 -16.74
CA GLN A 77 15.64 -18.03 -15.64
C GLN A 77 15.96 -16.61 -15.19
N ALA A 78 14.94 -15.77 -15.13
CA ALA A 78 15.08 -14.42 -14.61
C ALA A 78 15.50 -14.55 -13.14
N THR A 79 16.55 -13.85 -12.74
CA THR A 79 17.02 -13.80 -11.36
C THR A 79 16.75 -12.42 -10.78
N CYS A 80 16.19 -12.39 -9.57
CA CYS A 80 15.87 -11.18 -8.84
C CYS A 80 16.63 -11.17 -7.52
N THR A 81 17.14 -10.01 -7.13
CA THR A 81 17.77 -9.84 -5.83
C THR A 81 16.71 -9.89 -4.74
N LEU A 82 16.93 -10.71 -3.71
CA LEU A 82 16.06 -10.76 -2.54
C LEU A 82 15.98 -9.39 -1.85
N THR A 83 14.79 -9.03 -1.36
CA THR A 83 14.63 -7.81 -0.56
C THR A 83 15.33 -8.02 0.79
N PRO A 84 16.27 -7.13 1.18
CA PRO A 84 16.91 -7.22 2.48
C PRO A 84 15.90 -7.12 3.62
N SER A 85 16.13 -7.90 4.68
CA SER A 85 15.37 -7.75 5.91
C SER A 85 15.84 -6.51 6.69
N ASP A 86 14.92 -5.95 7.47
CA ASP A 86 15.18 -4.86 8.41
C ASP A 86 14.46 -5.15 9.75
N MET A 87 14.67 -4.31 10.74
CA MET A 87 14.12 -4.44 12.08
C MET A 87 12.59 -4.30 12.07
N LEU A 88 11.90 -5.20 12.80
CA LEU A 88 10.46 -5.10 13.06
C LEU A 88 10.10 -3.82 13.81
N GLY A 89 10.99 -3.36 14.68
CA GLY A 89 10.71 -2.24 15.57
C GLY A 89 9.71 -2.60 16.68
N PRO A 90 9.52 -1.69 17.65
CA PRO A 90 8.76 -1.99 18.87
C PRO A 90 7.24 -1.83 18.73
N PHE A 91 6.74 -1.34 17.61
CA PHE A 91 5.35 -0.89 17.45
C PHE A 91 4.50 -1.77 16.52
N TYR A 92 5.02 -2.92 16.08
CA TYR A 92 4.20 -3.89 15.36
C TYR A 92 3.10 -4.45 16.26
N THR A 93 1.88 -4.49 15.76
CA THR A 93 0.73 -5.14 16.41
C THR A 93 -0.04 -5.91 15.33
N PRO A 94 -0.29 -7.21 15.50
CA PRO A 94 -1.02 -8.00 14.52
C PRO A 94 -2.48 -7.56 14.41
N GLY A 95 -3.13 -7.85 13.28
CA GLY A 95 -4.56 -7.59 13.09
C GLY A 95 -4.88 -6.13 12.75
N ALA A 96 -4.00 -5.45 12.02
CA ALA A 96 -4.35 -4.15 11.45
C ALA A 96 -5.55 -4.28 10.49
N PRO A 97 -6.43 -3.26 10.39
CA PRO A 97 -7.57 -3.34 9.50
C PRO A 97 -7.17 -3.48 8.03
N GLN A 98 -7.94 -4.25 7.27
CA GLN A 98 -7.74 -4.38 5.83
C GLN A 98 -8.18 -3.10 5.11
N ARG A 99 -7.21 -2.38 4.55
CA ARG A 99 -7.40 -1.14 3.78
C ARG A 99 -6.13 -0.85 3.00
N ASP A 100 -6.23 -0.16 1.87
CA ASP A 100 -5.10 0.24 1.05
C ASP A 100 -4.64 1.69 1.31
N GLN A 101 -5.33 2.40 2.22
CA GLN A 101 -5.08 3.80 2.51
C GLN A 101 -5.17 4.10 4.01
N VAL A 102 -4.19 4.81 4.55
CA VAL A 102 -4.16 5.31 5.95
C VAL A 102 -3.88 6.81 6.04
N GLY A 103 -3.75 7.48 4.91
CA GLY A 103 -3.47 8.91 4.79
C GLY A 103 -3.45 9.30 3.32
N THR A 104 -2.90 10.47 2.99
CA THR A 104 -2.79 10.95 1.60
C THR A 104 -1.45 11.64 1.38
N GLY A 105 -0.95 11.59 0.15
CA GLY A 105 0.24 12.36 -0.27
C GLY A 105 1.52 11.52 -0.43
N TYR A 106 1.47 10.22 -0.11
CA TYR A 106 2.54 9.28 -0.40
C TYR A 106 2.00 7.93 -0.87
N VAL A 107 2.27 7.56 -2.12
CA VAL A 107 1.83 6.28 -2.72
C VAL A 107 3.01 5.33 -2.89
N LEU A 108 2.94 4.16 -2.25
CA LEU A 108 3.88 3.06 -2.43
C LEU A 108 3.24 1.97 -3.28
N THR A 109 3.94 1.57 -4.34
CA THR A 109 3.52 0.46 -5.22
C THR A 109 4.64 -0.54 -5.40
N GLY A 110 4.31 -1.77 -5.77
CA GLY A 110 5.31 -2.75 -6.17
C GLY A 110 4.70 -4.09 -6.52
N VAL A 111 5.55 -5.06 -6.77
CA VAL A 111 5.17 -6.46 -7.00
C VAL A 111 5.81 -7.34 -5.93
N VAL A 112 5.01 -8.22 -5.32
CA VAL A 112 5.54 -9.31 -4.50
C VAL A 112 6.02 -10.42 -5.43
N ARG A 113 7.30 -10.81 -5.32
CA ARG A 113 7.95 -11.74 -6.24
C ARG A 113 8.62 -12.90 -5.52
N SER A 114 8.70 -14.03 -6.20
CA SER A 114 9.53 -15.16 -5.80
C SER A 114 11.01 -14.86 -6.05
N GLY A 115 11.85 -15.11 -5.05
CA GLY A 115 13.29 -15.09 -5.19
C GLY A 115 13.87 -16.26 -6.00
N LEU A 116 13.06 -17.26 -6.37
CA LEU A 116 13.51 -18.39 -7.20
C LEU A 116 13.63 -18.01 -8.67
N ASP A 117 12.63 -17.30 -9.18
CA ASP A 117 12.41 -17.14 -10.62
C ASP A 117 11.76 -15.79 -11.01
N CYS A 118 11.71 -14.83 -10.08
CA CYS A 118 11.07 -13.52 -10.25
C CYS A 118 9.55 -13.55 -10.51
N SER A 119 8.90 -14.72 -10.43
CA SER A 119 7.47 -14.85 -10.68
C SER A 119 6.66 -14.05 -9.65
N PRO A 120 5.55 -13.43 -10.05
CA PRO A 120 4.70 -12.71 -9.11
C PRO A 120 4.01 -13.68 -8.14
N ILE A 121 3.86 -13.26 -6.88
CA ILE A 121 3.19 -14.02 -5.83
C ILE A 121 1.83 -13.37 -5.55
N PRO A 122 0.71 -14.03 -5.92
CA PRO A 122 -0.62 -13.52 -5.61
C PRO A 122 -1.03 -13.82 -4.16
N GLY A 123 -1.89 -12.98 -3.60
CA GLY A 123 -2.51 -13.19 -2.29
C GLY A 123 -1.55 -13.14 -1.09
N ALA A 124 -0.34 -12.61 -1.26
CA ALA A 124 0.57 -12.40 -0.13
C ALA A 124 0.00 -11.29 0.77
N GLN A 125 -0.08 -11.56 2.07
CA GLN A 125 -0.51 -10.57 3.05
C GLN A 125 0.62 -9.58 3.29
N ILE A 126 0.32 -8.28 3.24
CA ILE A 126 1.27 -7.20 3.45
C ILE A 126 0.75 -6.28 4.55
N ASP A 127 1.45 -6.27 5.67
CA ASP A 127 1.18 -5.42 6.82
C ASP A 127 2.04 -4.15 6.71
N PHE A 128 1.40 -2.98 6.74
CA PHE A 128 2.05 -1.67 6.78
C PHE A 128 1.81 -1.00 8.12
N TRP A 129 2.86 -0.37 8.67
CA TRP A 129 2.72 0.55 9.80
C TRP A 129 3.77 1.66 9.72
N LEU A 130 3.39 2.85 10.18
CA LEU A 130 4.23 4.04 10.15
C LEU A 130 3.85 4.99 11.29
N ALA A 131 4.74 5.93 11.58
CA ALA A 131 4.42 7.04 12.46
C ALA A 131 3.35 7.94 11.81
N GLY A 132 2.34 8.34 12.58
CA GLY A 132 1.35 9.32 12.18
C GLY A 132 1.95 10.71 11.95
N PRO A 133 1.18 11.69 11.46
CA PRO A 133 1.68 13.04 11.19
C PRO A 133 2.30 13.76 12.40
N SER A 134 1.85 13.43 13.62
CA SER A 134 2.41 13.93 14.89
C SER A 134 3.64 13.15 15.39
N GLY A 135 4.01 12.05 14.73
CA GLY A 135 5.09 11.15 15.15
C GLY A 135 4.62 9.96 16.01
N ASP A 136 3.34 9.89 16.37
CA ASP A 136 2.79 8.82 17.20
C ASP A 136 2.41 7.58 16.38
N TYR A 137 2.61 6.39 16.95
CA TYR A 137 2.10 5.14 16.38
C TYR A 137 0.69 4.87 16.89
N GLY A 138 -0.16 4.29 16.04
CA GLY A 138 -1.54 3.97 16.40
C GLY A 138 -2.28 3.23 15.30
N ASP A 139 -3.45 2.70 15.64
CA ASP A 139 -4.29 1.89 14.77
C ASP A 139 -4.72 2.60 13.47
N ASP A 140 -4.80 3.94 13.51
CA ASP A 140 -5.11 4.77 12.36
C ASP A 140 -4.03 4.68 11.27
N TRP A 141 -2.78 4.40 11.64
CA TRP A 141 -1.60 4.39 10.75
C TRP A 141 -1.11 2.98 10.45
N ARG A 142 -2.01 2.01 10.38
CA ARG A 142 -1.70 0.62 10.04
C ARG A 142 -2.67 0.06 9.03
N ALA A 143 -2.20 -0.83 8.17
CA ALA A 143 -3.01 -1.46 7.15
C ALA A 143 -2.57 -2.90 6.91
N VAL A 144 -3.52 -3.74 6.54
CA VAL A 144 -3.25 -5.00 5.84
C VAL A 144 -3.77 -4.87 4.41
N THR A 145 -2.94 -5.23 3.43
CA THR A 145 -3.34 -5.44 2.04
C THR A 145 -2.95 -6.83 1.58
N PHE A 146 -3.45 -7.22 0.40
CA PHE A 146 -3.09 -8.48 -0.24
C PHE A 146 -2.62 -8.20 -1.66
N SER A 147 -1.55 -8.87 -2.11
CA SER A 147 -1.10 -8.74 -3.49
C SER A 147 -2.14 -9.30 -4.47
N ALA A 148 -2.29 -8.63 -5.61
CA ALA A 148 -3.21 -9.02 -6.67
C ALA A 148 -2.72 -10.27 -7.44
N ALA A 149 -3.49 -10.72 -8.44
CA ALA A 149 -3.18 -11.92 -9.22
C ALA A 149 -1.82 -11.87 -9.93
N ASP A 150 -1.36 -10.67 -10.29
CA ASP A 150 -0.06 -10.36 -10.88
C ASP A 150 1.00 -9.97 -9.84
N GLY A 151 0.73 -10.21 -8.55
CA GLY A 151 1.60 -9.86 -7.43
C GLY A 151 1.61 -8.37 -7.08
N PHE A 152 0.87 -7.53 -7.80
CA PHE A 152 0.85 -6.09 -7.58
C PHE A 152 0.26 -5.72 -6.22
N TYR A 153 0.82 -4.71 -5.58
CA TYR A 153 0.23 -4.06 -4.42
C TYR A 153 0.30 -2.54 -4.54
N ARG A 154 -0.64 -1.87 -3.88
CA ARG A 154 -0.68 -0.42 -3.69
C ARG A 154 -1.00 -0.11 -2.24
N PHE A 155 -0.32 0.88 -1.69
CA PHE A 155 -0.57 1.44 -0.37
C PHE A 155 -0.44 2.96 -0.41
N GLU A 156 -1.39 3.68 0.15
CA GLU A 156 -1.36 5.14 0.28
C GLU A 156 -1.34 5.59 1.74
N SER A 157 -0.46 6.55 2.02
CA SER A 157 -0.25 7.13 3.33
C SER A 157 0.04 8.62 3.20
N HIS A 158 0.19 9.30 4.33
CA HIS A 158 0.95 10.55 4.39
C HIS A 158 2.46 10.26 4.33
N PRO A 159 3.30 11.22 3.92
CA PRO A 159 4.74 11.11 4.09
C PRO A 159 5.07 10.95 5.59
N PRO A 160 5.71 9.85 6.03
CA PRO A 160 6.02 9.67 7.44
C PRO A 160 7.01 10.74 7.93
N PRO A 161 6.84 11.28 9.15
CA PRO A 161 7.88 12.08 9.76
C PRO A 161 9.07 11.19 10.19
N PRO A 162 10.30 11.75 10.29
CA PRO A 162 11.38 11.11 11.03
C PRO A 162 11.00 10.89 12.50
N TYR A 163 11.44 9.78 13.10
CA TYR A 163 11.11 9.42 14.48
C TYR A 163 12.31 8.82 15.22
N ALA A 164 12.48 9.19 16.49
CA ALA A 164 13.56 8.69 17.37
C ALA A 164 14.96 8.72 16.72
N GLY A 165 15.27 9.79 15.99
CA GLY A 165 16.56 9.96 15.30
C GLY A 165 16.75 9.09 14.05
N ARG A 166 15.71 8.34 13.63
CA ARG A 166 15.70 7.56 12.39
C ARG A 166 15.09 8.36 11.25
N PRO A 167 15.54 8.15 10.00
CA PRO A 167 14.92 8.76 8.83
C PRO A 167 13.44 8.36 8.71
N ALA A 168 12.68 9.10 7.92
CA ALA A 168 11.30 8.73 7.57
C ALA A 168 11.26 7.33 6.96
N HIS A 169 10.34 6.48 7.41
CA HIS A 169 10.19 5.11 6.93
C HIS A 169 8.76 4.59 7.08
N ILE A 170 8.43 3.60 6.27
CA ILE A 170 7.21 2.78 6.35
C ILE A 170 7.69 1.35 6.64
N HIS A 171 7.24 0.77 7.73
CA HIS A 171 7.52 -0.63 8.00
C HIS A 171 6.61 -1.54 7.18
N ILE A 172 7.15 -2.69 6.77
CA ILE A 172 6.48 -3.67 5.93
C ILE A 172 6.76 -5.07 6.50
N LEU A 173 5.71 -5.86 6.68
CA LEU A 173 5.80 -7.29 6.95
C LEU A 173 5.01 -8.04 5.88
N VAL A 174 5.64 -9.01 5.23
CA VAL A 174 5.03 -9.82 4.17
C VAL A 174 4.99 -11.27 4.63
N SER A 175 3.82 -11.90 4.53
CA SER A 175 3.65 -13.32 4.82
C SER A 175 2.80 -14.03 3.77
N THR A 176 3.22 -15.22 3.37
CA THR A 176 2.52 -16.06 2.41
C THR A 176 3.05 -17.51 2.49
N PRO A 177 2.20 -18.54 2.30
CA PRO A 177 2.63 -19.94 2.37
C PRO A 177 3.79 -20.26 1.42
N GLY A 178 4.76 -21.05 1.90
CA GLY A 178 5.92 -21.48 1.10
C GLY A 178 7.08 -20.48 1.07
N TYR A 179 6.96 -19.33 1.73
CA TYR A 179 8.00 -18.31 1.82
C TYR A 179 8.31 -17.94 3.27
N GLN A 180 9.54 -17.51 3.51
CA GLN A 180 9.93 -16.93 4.79
C GLN A 180 9.22 -15.58 4.96
N THR A 181 8.68 -15.32 6.16
CA THR A 181 8.14 -14.01 6.50
C THR A 181 9.22 -12.94 6.35
N LEU A 182 8.97 -11.95 5.50
CA LEU A 182 9.88 -10.82 5.31
C LEU A 182 9.44 -9.68 6.20
N VAL A 183 10.37 -9.14 6.98
CA VAL A 183 10.23 -7.84 7.64
C VAL A 183 11.23 -6.90 7.01
N THR A 184 10.79 -5.75 6.54
CA THR A 184 11.64 -4.74 5.89
C THR A 184 11.09 -3.33 6.11
N GLN A 185 11.78 -2.33 5.58
CA GLN A 185 11.38 -0.93 5.68
C GLN A 185 11.58 -0.24 4.34
N HIS A 186 10.58 0.54 3.93
CA HIS A 186 10.70 1.48 2.82
C HIS A 186 11.07 2.86 3.34
N TYR A 187 12.05 3.51 2.70
CA TYR A 187 12.55 4.82 3.08
C TYR A 187 12.23 5.84 1.98
N PRO A 188 11.19 6.68 2.17
CA PRO A 188 10.82 7.71 1.18
C PRO A 188 11.97 8.68 0.88
N SER A 189 12.23 8.90 -0.41
CA SER A 189 13.08 10.00 -0.85
C SER A 189 12.47 11.35 -0.49
N GLN A 190 13.29 12.30 -0.07
CA GLN A 190 12.84 13.63 0.30
C GLN A 190 12.11 14.31 -0.87
N GLY A 191 10.91 14.84 -0.61
CA GLY A 191 10.09 15.56 -1.60
C GLY A 191 9.32 14.67 -2.57
N SER A 192 9.50 13.34 -2.53
CA SER A 192 8.73 12.42 -3.36
C SER A 192 7.33 12.19 -2.79
N SER A 193 6.32 12.15 -3.66
CA SER A 193 4.94 11.76 -3.32
C SER A 193 4.63 10.30 -3.67
N GLN A 194 5.61 9.57 -4.22
CA GLN A 194 5.44 8.17 -4.58
C GLN A 194 6.78 7.42 -4.65
N ALA A 195 6.72 6.10 -4.56
CA ALA A 195 7.83 5.20 -4.86
C ALA A 195 7.35 3.83 -5.37
N ALA A 196 8.23 3.16 -6.10
CA ALA A 196 8.11 1.75 -6.43
C ALA A 196 9.07 0.92 -5.57
N PHE A 197 8.60 -0.18 -4.99
CA PHE A 197 9.38 -1.06 -4.12
C PHE A 197 8.93 -2.52 -4.26
N ASP A 198 9.65 -3.31 -5.04
CA ASP A 198 9.35 -4.73 -5.19
C ASP A 198 9.76 -5.51 -3.92
N LEU A 199 8.91 -6.46 -3.53
CA LEU A 199 9.08 -7.30 -2.35
C LEU A 199 9.43 -8.72 -2.80
N VAL A 200 10.72 -9.02 -2.88
CA VAL A 200 11.24 -10.30 -3.37
C VAL A 200 11.51 -11.23 -2.20
N LEU A 201 10.71 -12.29 -2.09
CA LEU A 201 10.67 -13.19 -0.94
C LEU A 201 11.62 -14.38 -1.09
N SER A 202 12.24 -14.79 0.02
CA SER A 202 12.99 -16.04 0.09
C SER A 202 12.04 -17.23 0.32
N PRO A 203 12.14 -18.33 -0.45
CA PRO A 203 11.38 -19.54 -0.16
C PRO A 203 11.68 -20.10 1.23
N SER A 204 10.66 -20.69 1.86
CA SER A 204 10.89 -21.52 3.05
C SER A 204 11.50 -22.84 2.59
N PRO A 205 12.53 -23.36 3.30
CA PRO A 205 13.04 -24.71 3.07
C PRO A 205 11.99 -25.78 3.40
#